data_AF-A0A7L3XUV0-F1
#
_entry.id   AF-A0A7L3XUV0-F1
#
_cell.length_a   1.000
_cell.length_b   1.000
_cell.length_c   1.000
_cell.angle_alpha   90.00
_cell.angle_beta   90.00
_cell.angle_gamma   90.00
#
_symmetry.space_group_name_H-M   'P 1'
#
loop_
_entity.id
_entity.type
_entity.pdbx_description
1 polymer ?
#
loop_
_entity_poly.entity_id
_entity_poly.type
_entity_poly.pdbx_seq_one_letter_code
_entity_poly.pdbx_strand_id
1 'polypeptide(L)'
;FQGRTHIFKIHARSMSVERDIRFELLARLCPNSTGAEIRSVCTEAGMFAIRARRKIATEKDFLEAVNKVIKSYAKFSATPRYMTYN
;
A
#
# COMPACT_ATOMS: atom_id res chain seq x y z
N PHE A 1 -3.38 -13.67 -1.16
CA PHE A 1 -2.37 -12.80 -0.49
C PHE A 1 -1.04 -12.78 -1.23
N GLN A 2 -0.59 -13.90 -1.85
CA GLN A 2 0.67 -13.95 -2.61
C GLN A 2 0.72 -12.95 -3.77
N GLY A 3 -0.36 -12.80 -4.54
CA GLY A 3 -0.44 -11.80 -5.62
C GLY A 3 -0.21 -10.36 -5.15
N ARG A 4 -0.88 -9.94 -4.06
CA ARG A 4 -0.70 -8.60 -3.46
C ARG A 4 0.73 -8.36 -2.99
N THR A 5 1.35 -9.37 -2.38
CA THR A 5 2.76 -9.30 -1.95
C THR A 5 3.68 -9.05 -3.15
N HIS A 6 3.41 -9.69 -4.29
CA HIS A 6 4.18 -9.50 -5.50
C HIS A 6 4.02 -8.09 -6.08
N ILE A 7 2.79 -7.55 -6.08
CA ILE A 7 2.50 -6.18 -6.51
C ILE A 7 3.24 -5.16 -5.64
N PHE A 8 3.24 -5.34 -4.32
CA PHE A 8 4.03 -4.52 -3.40
C PHE A 8 5.52 -4.54 -3.77
N LYS A 9 6.10 -5.72 -4.00
CA LYS A 9 7.51 -5.86 -4.40
C LYS A 9 7.82 -5.18 -5.73
N ILE A 10 6.92 -5.22 -6.71
CA ILE A 10 7.09 -4.54 -8.01
C ILE A 10 7.15 -3.03 -7.80
N HIS A 11 6.20 -2.44 -7.08
CA HIS A 11 6.14 -0.99 -6.88
C HIS A 11 7.20 -0.48 -5.91
N ALA A 12 7.61 -1.28 -4.92
CA ALA A 12 8.68 -0.92 -4.00
C ALA A 12 10.08 -1.02 -4.64
N ARG A 13 10.26 -1.81 -5.71
CA ARG A 13 11.57 -1.99 -6.38
C ARG A 13 12.18 -0.67 -6.88
N SER A 14 11.35 0.27 -7.33
CA SER A 14 11.80 1.58 -7.82
C SER A 14 11.92 2.64 -6.71
N MET A 15 11.68 2.27 -5.45
CA MET A 15 11.67 3.19 -4.32
C MET A 15 12.86 2.96 -3.40
N SER A 16 13.33 4.03 -2.75
CA SER A 16 14.28 3.91 -1.64
C SER A 16 13.54 3.46 -0.39
N VAL A 17 13.59 2.16 -0.12
CA VAL A 17 12.92 1.52 1.01
C VAL A 17 13.91 0.81 1.92
N GLU A 18 13.55 0.70 3.19
CA GLU A 18 14.29 -0.10 4.17
C GLU A 18 14.30 -1.58 3.76
N ARG A 19 15.42 -2.28 4.02
CA ARG A 19 15.62 -3.67 3.57
C ARG A 19 14.72 -4.66 4.32
N ASP A 20 14.33 -4.33 5.54
CA ASP A 20 13.63 -5.24 6.45
C ASP A 20 12.10 -5.07 6.41
N ILE A 21 11.56 -4.41 5.38
CA ILE A 21 10.12 -4.23 5.23
C ILE A 21 9.44 -5.57 4.93
N ARG A 22 8.49 -5.92 5.79
CA ARG A 22 7.70 -7.15 5.66
C ARG A 22 6.49 -6.95 4.76
N PHE A 23 6.69 -7.02 3.43
CA PHE A 23 5.60 -6.87 2.46
C PHE A 23 4.47 -7.90 2.61
N GLU A 24 4.76 -9.09 3.14
CA GLU A 24 3.74 -10.08 3.46
C GLU A 24 2.77 -9.61 4.54
N LEU A 25 3.28 -8.91 5.56
CA LEU A 25 2.45 -8.31 6.61
C LEU A 25 1.54 -7.24 6.00
N LEU A 26 2.09 -6.34 5.18
CA LEU A 26 1.33 -5.30 4.50
C LEU A 26 0.24 -5.89 3.60
N ALA A 27 0.54 -6.95 2.86
CA ALA A 27 -0.42 -7.64 2.00
C ALA A 27 -1.58 -8.32 2.76
N ARG A 28 -1.38 -8.68 4.04
CA ARG A 28 -2.44 -9.18 4.94
C ARG A 28 -3.32 -8.04 5.45
N LEU A 29 -2.76 -6.84 5.65
CA LEU A 29 -3.49 -5.64 6.09
C LEU A 29 -4.36 -4.99 5.00
N CYS A 30 -4.20 -5.40 3.74
CA CYS A 30 -4.97 -4.92 2.59
C CYS A 30 -5.91 -6.01 2.03
N PRO A 31 -6.97 -6.43 2.76
CA PRO A 31 -7.93 -7.41 2.25
C PRO A 31 -8.76 -6.81 1.09
N ASN A 32 -9.08 -7.65 0.10
CA ASN A 32 -9.86 -7.29 -1.09
C ASN A 32 -9.35 -6.09 -1.89
N SER A 33 -8.13 -5.65 -1.63
CA SER A 33 -7.57 -4.48 -2.30
C SER A 33 -7.14 -4.78 -3.73
N THR A 34 -7.38 -3.82 -4.61
CA THR A 34 -6.98 -3.89 -6.01
C THR A 34 -5.50 -3.56 -6.18
N GLY A 35 -4.91 -3.91 -7.32
CA GLY A 35 -3.54 -3.52 -7.65
C GLY A 35 -3.35 -1.99 -7.68
N ALA A 36 -4.39 -1.24 -8.05
CA ALA A 36 -4.38 0.21 -8.04
C ALA A 36 -4.27 0.77 -6.61
N GLU A 37 -5.06 0.24 -5.66
CA GLU A 37 -4.98 0.65 -4.25
C GLU A 37 -3.61 0.33 -3.64
N ILE A 38 -3.02 -0.83 -3.98
CA ILE A 38 -1.66 -1.19 -3.51
C ILE A 38 -0.61 -0.23 -4.06
N ARG A 39 -0.72 0.16 -5.34
CA ARG A 39 0.15 1.19 -5.92
C ARG A 39 0.02 2.52 -5.18
N SER A 40 -1.21 2.95 -4.87
CA SER A 40 -1.47 4.16 -4.09
C SER A 40 -0.87 4.09 -2.68
N VAL A 41 -0.92 2.93 -2.02
CA VAL A 41 -0.25 2.71 -0.73
C VAL A 41 1.26 2.96 -0.85
N CYS A 42 1.93 2.39 -1.87
CA CYS A 42 3.36 2.63 -2.06
C CYS A 42 3.69 4.12 -2.29
N THR A 43 2.88 4.82 -3.09
CA THR A 43 3.06 6.26 -3.32
C THR A 43 2.89 7.08 -2.04
N GLU A 44 1.87 6.78 -1.24
CA GLU A 44 1.62 7.48 0.03
C GLU A 44 2.71 7.19 1.07
N ALA A 45 3.25 5.97 1.11
CA ALA A 45 4.38 5.65 1.98
C ALA A 45 5.62 6.50 1.63
N GLY A 46 5.90 6.69 0.34
CA GLY A 46 6.93 7.63 -0.11
C GLY A 46 6.63 9.07 0.28
N MET A 47 5.37 9.49 0.19
CA MET A 47 4.94 10.84 0.60
C MET A 47 5.12 11.09 2.10
N PHE A 48 4.84 10.09 2.95
CA PHE A 48 5.12 10.17 4.39
C PHE A 48 6.61 10.32 4.67
N ALA A 49 7.46 9.56 3.98
CA ALA A 49 8.91 9.69 4.10
C ALA A 49 9.40 11.10 3.70
N ILE A 50 8.91 11.64 2.56
CA ILE A 50 9.24 12.99 2.09
C ILE A 50 8.80 14.05 3.10
N ARG A 51 7.57 13.96 3.64
CA ARG A 51 7.06 14.90 4.65
C ARG A 51 7.90 14.87 5.93
N ALA A 52 8.39 13.70 6.31
CA ALA A 52 9.29 13.53 7.44
C ALA A 52 10.75 13.91 7.12
N ARG A 53 11.03 14.48 5.94
CA ARG A 53 12.37 14.83 5.44
C ARG A 53 13.35 13.64 5.42
N ARG A 54 12.83 12.43 5.24
CA ARG A 54 13.61 11.20 5.12
C ARG A 54 13.79 10.82 3.65
N LYS A 55 14.94 10.22 3.33
CA LYS A 55 15.24 9.71 1.98
C LYS A 55 14.81 8.26 1.76
N ILE A 56 14.45 7.56 2.84
CA ILE A 56 14.11 6.14 2.85
C ILE A 56 12.73 5.97 3.51
N ALA A 57 11.85 5.22 2.86
CA ALA A 57 10.58 4.80 3.43
C ALA A 57 10.77 3.57 4.33
N THR A 58 10.16 3.61 5.51
CA THR A 58 10.25 2.60 6.56
C THR A 58 8.95 1.79 6.62
N GLU A 59 8.95 0.66 7.34
CA GLU A 59 7.72 -0.13 7.53
C GLU A 59 6.58 0.71 8.16
N LYS A 60 6.92 1.67 9.03
CA LYS A 60 5.96 2.59 9.64
C LYS A 60 5.22 3.45 8.61
N ASP A 61 5.93 3.96 7.60
CA ASP A 61 5.32 4.77 6.53
C ASP A 61 4.32 3.96 5.72
N PHE A 62 4.63 2.69 5.46
CA PHE A 62 3.71 1.79 4.78
C PHE A 62 2.48 1.49 5.63
N LEU A 63 2.62 1.30 6.94
CA LEU A 63 1.49 1.09 7.84
C LEU A 63 0.57 2.31 7.87
N GLU A 64 1.13 3.51 7.95
CA GLU A 64 0.37 4.77 7.89
C GLU A 64 -0.32 4.94 6.53
N ALA A 65 0.37 4.62 5.43
CA ALA A 65 -0.18 4.65 4.07
C ALA A 65 -1.32 3.64 3.88
N VAL A 66 -1.20 2.41 4.38
CA VAL A 66 -2.28 1.43 4.36
C VAL A 66 -3.49 1.96 5.13
N ASN A 67 -3.29 2.51 6.33
CA ASN A 67 -4.38 3.06 7.12
C ASN A 67 -5.08 4.21 6.39
N LYS A 68 -4.31 5.10 5.76
CA LYS A 68 -4.85 6.21 4.97
C LYS A 68 -5.61 5.72 3.73
N VAL A 69 -4.99 4.93 2.88
CA VAL A 69 -5.59 4.52 1.59
C VAL A 69 -6.73 3.53 1.82
N ILE A 70 -6.50 2.46 2.59
CA ILE A 70 -7.50 1.40 2.72
C ILE A 70 -8.65 1.82 3.61
N LYS A 71 -8.40 2.45 4.77
CA LYS A 71 -9.51 2.79 5.69
C LYS A 71 -10.17 4.12 5.36
N SER A 72 -9.40 5.16 4.99
CA SER A 72 -9.99 6.46 4.67
C SER A 72 -10.70 6.43 3.31
N TYR A 73 -10.09 5.81 2.29
CA TYR A 73 -10.72 5.75 0.97
C TYR A 73 -11.76 4.63 0.84
N ALA A 74 -11.93 3.76 1.85
CA ALA A 74 -13.04 2.80 1.91
C ALA A 74 -14.41 3.48 1.68
N LYS A 75 -14.58 4.72 2.18
CA LYS A 75 -15.79 5.53 1.96
C LYS A 75 -16.12 5.79 0.49
N PHE A 76 -15.10 5.81 -0.37
CA PHE A 76 -15.19 6.07 -1.80
C PHE A 76 -14.82 4.84 -2.63
N SER A 77 -14.65 3.69 -1.99
CA SER A 77 -14.26 2.46 -2.67
C SER A 77 -15.36 2.04 -3.63
N ALA A 78 -15.04 2.04 -4.91
CA ALA A 78 -15.97 1.61 -5.95
C ALA A 78 -16.07 0.08 -6.06
N THR A 79 -15.11 -0.64 -5.46
CA THR A 79 -14.94 -2.09 -5.55
C THR A 79 -16.21 -2.86 -5.17
N PRO A 80 -16.89 -2.58 -4.04
CA PRO A 80 -18.12 -3.31 -3.66
C PRO A 80 -19.25 -3.19 -4.68
N ARG A 81 -19.41 -2.03 -5.32
CA ARG A 81 -20.44 -1.80 -6.35
C ARG A 81 -20.16 -2.58 -7.62
N TYR A 82 -18.89 -2.73 -8.02
CA TYR A 82 -18.54 -3.48 -9.24
C TYR A 82 -18.47 -5.00 -9.00
N MET A 83 -18.23 -5.44 -7.76
CA MET A 83 -18.21 -6.87 -7.42
C MET A 83 -19.57 -7.55 -7.56
N THR A 84 -20.70 -6.81 -7.60
CA THR A 84 -22.02 -7.41 -7.86
C THR A 84 -22.24 -7.78 -9.33
N TYR A 85 -21.37 -7.34 -10.24
CA TYR A 85 -21.48 -7.58 -11.68
C TYR A 85 -20.44 -8.58 -12.21
N ASN A 86 -19.60 -9.12 -11.34
CA ASN A 86 -18.59 -10.15 -11.63
C ASN A 86 -18.99 -11.47 -10.99
#